data_AF-A0A0M8VKK6-F1
#
_entry.id   AF-A0A0M8VKK6-F1
#
_cell.length_a   1.000
_cell.length_b   1.000
_cell.length_c   1.000
_cell.angle_alpha   90.00
_cell.angle_beta   90.00
_cell.angle_gamma   90.00
#
_symmetry.space_group_name_H-M   'P 1'
#
loop_
_entity.id
_entity.type
_entity.pdbx_description
1 polymer ?
#
loop_
_entity_poly.entity_id
_entity_poly.type
_entity_poly.pdbx_seq_one_letter_code
_entity_poly.pdbx_strand_id
1 'polypeptide(L)'
;MSQTAALRLRQAIARTEDATRERSPSGRHPEEADDLLGTFATDGAFGFDPFPFLQAIHAAGSRAVVIGQVAGIMHGSTELTGDLDLLWDGTPDEAHALRDALALCGCTGLP
;
A
#
# COMPACT_ATOMS: atom_id res chain seq x y z
N MET A 1 13.39 4.47 -9.36
CA MET A 1 13.53 3.93 -7.98
C MET A 1 14.86 3.18 -7.90
N SER A 2 15.65 3.34 -6.82
CA SER A 2 16.84 2.51 -6.64
C SER A 2 16.43 1.03 -6.66
N GLN A 3 17.15 0.20 -7.43
CA GLN A 3 16.85 -1.24 -7.58
C GLN A 3 16.69 -1.93 -6.21
N THR A 4 17.37 -1.42 -5.19
CA THR A 4 17.29 -1.88 -3.80
C THR A 4 15.96 -1.58 -3.11
N ALA A 5 15.33 -0.43 -3.38
CA ALA A 5 14.07 -0.05 -2.73
C ALA A 5 12.90 -0.95 -3.19
N ALA A 6 12.80 -1.17 -4.51
CA ALA A 6 11.80 -2.08 -5.07
C ALA A 6 12.03 -3.53 -4.63
N LEU A 7 13.29 -3.96 -4.51
CA LEU A 7 13.62 -5.30 -4.00
C LEU A 7 13.18 -5.47 -2.54
N ARG A 8 13.44 -4.49 -1.67
CA ARG A 8 12.98 -4.52 -0.27
C ARG A 8 11.46 -4.61 -0.18
N LEU A 9 10.74 -3.86 -1.00
CA LEU A 9 9.28 -3.91 -1.03
C LEU A 9 8.77 -5.29 -1.47
N ARG A 10 9.35 -5.88 -2.53
CA ARG A 10 9.01 -7.26 -2.94
C ARG A 10 9.26 -8.28 -1.84
N GLN A 11 10.38 -8.14 -1.11
CA GLN A 11 10.68 -9.00 0.03
C GLN A 11 9.71 -8.79 1.21
N ALA A 12 9.23 -7.57 1.43
CA ALA A 12 8.20 -7.32 2.44
C ALA A 12 6.86 -7.95 2.06
N ILE A 13 6.43 -7.84 0.80
CA ILE A 13 5.20 -8.49 0.30
C ILE A 13 5.26 -10.00 0.52
N ALA A 14 6.36 -10.66 0.13
CA ALA A 14 6.51 -12.10 0.34
C ALA A 14 6.44 -12.49 1.83
N ARG A 15 7.05 -11.68 2.72
CA ARG A 15 6.96 -11.90 4.17
C ARG A 15 5.56 -11.66 4.71
N THR A 16 4.83 -10.68 4.19
CA THR A 16 3.43 -10.44 4.55
C THR A 16 2.56 -11.62 4.13
N GLU A 17 2.75 -12.14 2.92
CA GLU A 17 2.04 -13.33 2.43
C GLU A 17 2.33 -14.54 3.32
N ASP A 18 3.60 -14.82 3.62
CA ASP A 18 3.98 -15.92 4.49
C ASP A 18 3.38 -15.79 5.90
N ALA A 19 3.40 -14.58 6.47
CA ALA A 19 2.89 -14.33 7.81
C ALA A 19 1.37 -14.33 7.91
N THR A 20 0.65 -14.13 6.79
CA THR A 20 -0.82 -14.11 6.73
C THR A 20 -1.41 -15.42 6.22
N ARG A 21 -0.60 -16.33 5.64
CA ARG A 21 -1.01 -17.62 5.04
C ARG A 21 -1.95 -18.48 5.90
N GLU A 22 -1.69 -18.54 7.21
CA GLU A 22 -2.47 -19.37 8.15
C GLU A 22 -3.49 -18.55 8.96
N ARG A 23 -3.59 -17.25 8.71
CA ARG A 23 -4.57 -16.39 9.38
C ARG A 23 -5.91 -16.48 8.65
N SER A 24 -7.00 -16.43 9.42
CA SER A 24 -8.34 -16.25 8.87
C SER A 24 -8.69 -14.75 8.89
N PRO A 25 -9.33 -14.21 7.84
CA PRO A 25 -9.90 -12.88 7.87
C PRO A 25 -10.83 -12.71 9.07
N SER A 26 -10.69 -11.58 9.74
CA SER A 26 -11.36 -11.27 11.01
C SER A 26 -12.42 -10.19 10.88
N GLY A 27 -12.50 -9.54 9.71
CA GLY A 27 -13.35 -8.38 9.45
C GLY A 27 -12.77 -7.08 10.00
N ARG A 28 -11.48 -7.05 10.41
CA ARG A 28 -10.85 -5.84 10.94
C ARG A 28 -10.44 -4.89 9.82
N HIS A 29 -10.89 -3.65 9.94
CA HIS A 29 -10.62 -2.60 8.97
C HIS A 29 -9.42 -1.72 9.39
N PRO A 30 -8.85 -0.89 8.48
CA PRO A 30 -7.72 -0.02 8.79
C PRO A 30 -7.97 0.93 9.97
N GLU A 31 -9.21 1.34 10.23
CA GLU A 31 -9.56 2.21 11.36
C GLU A 31 -9.42 1.51 12.73
N GLU A 32 -9.33 0.18 12.71
CA GLU A 32 -9.13 -0.69 13.88
C GLU A 32 -7.67 -1.19 13.97
N ALA A 33 -6.73 -0.45 13.39
CA ALA A 33 -5.31 -0.78 13.44
C ALA A 33 -4.82 -0.96 14.89
N ASP A 34 -3.99 -1.98 15.09
CA ASP A 34 -3.39 -2.26 16.39
C ASP A 34 -2.32 -1.21 16.72
N ASP A 35 -2.25 -0.77 17.98
CA ASP A 35 -1.31 0.29 18.41
C ASP A 35 0.17 -0.10 18.21
N LEU A 36 0.49 -1.40 18.11
CA LEU A 36 1.85 -1.91 17.95
C LEU A 36 2.09 -2.47 16.55
N LEU A 37 1.15 -3.26 16.03
CA LEU A 37 1.29 -3.95 14.74
C LEU A 37 0.71 -3.13 13.57
N GLY A 38 -0.01 -2.05 13.84
CA GLY A 38 -0.64 -1.21 12.83
C GLY A 38 -1.60 -1.99 11.94
N THR A 39 -1.66 -1.60 10.66
CA THR A 39 -2.51 -2.23 9.65
C THR A 39 -2.07 -3.64 9.25
N PHE A 40 -0.89 -4.10 9.70
CA PHE A 40 -0.51 -5.51 9.51
C PHE A 40 -1.37 -6.48 10.33
N ALA A 41 -2.01 -6.00 11.41
CA ALA A 41 -2.94 -6.78 12.21
C ALA A 41 -4.40 -6.74 11.69
N THR A 42 -4.67 -6.00 10.62
CA THR A 42 -5.99 -5.90 9.99
C THR A 42 -6.09 -6.82 8.77
N ASP A 43 -7.29 -6.91 8.19
CA ASP A 43 -7.48 -7.72 6.99
C ASP A 43 -6.83 -7.10 5.73
N GLY A 44 -6.35 -5.84 5.81
CA GLY A 44 -5.58 -5.21 4.74
C GLY A 44 -4.26 -5.92 4.43
N ALA A 45 -3.71 -6.67 5.39
CA ALA A 45 -2.49 -7.45 5.18
C ALA A 45 -2.67 -8.64 4.21
N PHE A 46 -3.89 -9.15 4.05
CA PHE A 46 -4.14 -10.30 3.17
C PHE A 46 -3.96 -9.93 1.70
N GLY A 47 -3.00 -10.55 1.03
CA GLY A 47 -2.74 -10.30 -0.39
C GLY A 47 -2.24 -8.88 -0.68
N PHE A 48 -1.70 -8.19 0.32
CA PHE A 48 -1.20 -6.82 0.18
C PHE A 48 -0.10 -6.73 -0.88
N ASP A 49 -0.40 -6.12 -2.02
CA ASP A 49 0.54 -5.80 -3.09
C ASP A 49 0.28 -4.38 -3.63
N PRO A 50 1.12 -3.38 -3.31
CA PRO A 50 0.95 -2.02 -3.80
C PRO A 50 1.47 -1.83 -5.23
N PHE A 51 2.20 -2.78 -5.84
CA PHE A 51 2.83 -2.56 -7.14
C PHE A 51 1.86 -2.24 -8.28
N PRO A 52 0.70 -2.91 -8.43
CA PRO A 52 -0.26 -2.59 -9.48
C PRO A 52 -0.71 -1.13 -9.42
N PHE A 53 -1.04 -0.65 -8.22
CA PHE A 53 -1.50 0.72 -8.02
C PHE A 53 -0.37 1.74 -8.19
N LEU A 54 0.83 1.46 -7.66
CA LEU A 54 2.02 2.31 -7.87
C LEU A 54 2.37 2.44 -9.36
N GLN A 55 2.19 1.37 -10.13
CA GLN A 55 2.38 1.39 -11.58
C GLN A 55 1.31 2.22 -12.28
N ALA A 56 0.04 2.11 -11.85
CA ALA A 56 -1.07 2.86 -12.42
C ALA A 56 -0.93 4.38 -12.21
N ILE A 57 -0.61 4.83 -10.98
CA ILE A 57 -0.41 6.26 -10.71
C ILE A 57 0.82 6.80 -11.46
N HIS A 58 1.89 6.00 -11.57
CA HIS A 58 3.06 6.39 -12.35
C HIS A 58 2.72 6.57 -13.84
N ALA A 59 1.94 5.64 -14.41
CA ALA A 59 1.48 5.73 -15.80
C ALA A 59 0.55 6.93 -16.05
N ALA A 60 -0.22 7.34 -15.03
CA ALA A 60 -1.06 8.53 -15.07
C ALA A 60 -0.28 9.85 -14.90
N GLY A 61 1.04 9.80 -14.66
CA GLY A 61 1.87 10.99 -14.45
C GLY A 61 1.68 11.64 -13.07
N SER A 62 1.08 10.92 -12.12
CA SER A 62 0.89 11.36 -10.74
C SER A 62 2.20 11.75 -10.09
N ARG A 63 2.15 12.82 -9.30
CA ARG A 63 3.27 13.33 -8.49
C ARG A 63 3.17 12.91 -7.03
N ALA A 64 2.19 12.10 -6.68
CA ALA A 64 2.04 11.53 -5.36
C ALA A 64 3.32 10.81 -4.92
N VAL A 65 3.67 10.98 -3.64
CA VAL A 65 4.81 10.33 -3.03
C VAL A 65 4.32 9.31 -2.02
N VAL A 66 4.99 8.16 -1.99
CA VAL A 66 4.74 7.13 -0.98
C VAL A 66 5.24 7.65 0.36
N ILE A 67 4.37 7.61 1.37
CA ILE A 67 4.70 7.91 2.76
C ILE A 67 4.41 6.67 3.63
N GLY A 68 4.46 6.84 4.95
CA GLY A 68 4.10 5.75 5.87
C GLY A 68 5.02 4.55 5.75
N GLN A 69 4.47 3.37 6.08
CA GLN A 69 5.30 2.20 6.32
C GLN A 69 5.88 1.59 5.03
N VAL A 70 5.20 1.73 3.89
CA VAL A 70 5.77 1.34 2.59
C VAL A 70 7.03 2.16 2.27
N ALA A 71 7.02 3.47 2.57
CA ALA A 71 8.22 4.29 2.44
C ALA A 71 9.32 3.83 3.40
N GLY A 72 8.97 3.48 4.65
CA GLY A 72 9.88 2.88 5.63
C GLY A 72 10.57 1.63 5.10
N ILE A 73 9.81 0.67 4.57
CA ILE A 73 10.30 -0.58 3.95
C ILE A 73 11.27 -0.28 2.81
N MET A 74 10.91 0.63 1.91
CA MET A 74 11.77 1.03 0.79
C MET A 74 13.13 1.58 1.26
N HIS A 75 13.17 2.20 2.44
CA HIS A 75 14.37 2.74 3.07
C HIS A 75 15.07 1.78 4.06
N GLY A 76 14.54 0.57 4.26
CA GLY A 76 15.19 -0.49 5.04
C GLY A 76 14.48 -0.89 6.33
N SER A 77 13.30 -0.35 6.64
CA SER A 77 12.49 -0.87 7.74
C SER A 77 12.07 -2.31 7.47
N THR A 78 11.97 -3.09 8.55
CA THR A 78 11.56 -4.50 8.50
C THR A 78 10.12 -4.72 8.98
N GLU A 79 9.50 -3.70 9.57
CA GLU A 79 8.11 -3.70 10.00
C GLU A 79 7.18 -3.81 8.77
N LEU A 80 6.19 -4.70 8.86
CA LEU A 80 5.25 -4.99 7.79
C LEU A 80 4.01 -4.08 7.92
N THR A 81 3.26 -3.95 6.83
CA THR A 81 2.03 -3.15 6.77
C THR A 81 0.98 -3.82 5.91
N GLY A 82 -0.29 -3.41 6.09
CA GLY A 82 -1.44 -3.86 5.30
C GLY A 82 -2.06 -2.76 4.43
N ASP A 83 -1.42 -1.61 4.32
CA ASP A 83 -1.94 -0.45 3.59
C ASP A 83 -0.83 0.33 2.86
N LEU A 84 -1.26 1.27 2.03
CA LEU A 84 -0.39 2.18 1.28
C LEU A 84 -0.85 3.62 1.51
N ASP A 85 0.05 4.42 2.07
CA ASP A 85 -0.16 5.84 2.26
C ASP A 85 0.51 6.67 1.16
N LEU A 86 -0.22 7.66 0.65
CA LEU A 86 0.27 8.61 -0.34
C LEU A 86 0.10 10.05 0.16
N LEU A 87 1.11 10.89 -0.10
CA LEU A 87 1.00 12.34 0.00
C LEU A 87 0.96 12.95 -1.40
N TRP A 88 0.02 13.85 -1.64
CA TRP A 88 -0.19 14.50 -2.94
C TRP A 88 -0.58 15.97 -2.74
N ASP A 89 -0.52 16.76 -3.81
CA ASP A 89 -0.64 18.23 -3.74
C ASP A 89 -2.07 18.76 -3.65
N GLY A 90 -3.08 17.88 -3.65
CA GLY A 90 -4.49 18.24 -3.53
C GLY A 90 -5.10 18.86 -4.80
N THR A 91 -4.36 18.92 -5.91
CA THR A 91 -4.87 19.53 -7.15
C THR A 91 -5.94 18.65 -7.81
N PRO A 92 -6.94 19.23 -8.51
CA PRO A 92 -7.97 18.43 -9.18
C PRO A 92 -7.41 17.41 -10.18
N ASP A 93 -6.35 17.76 -10.90
CA ASP A 93 -5.71 16.86 -11.87
C ASP A 93 -5.09 15.63 -11.19
N GLU A 94 -4.40 15.85 -10.08
CA GLU A 94 -3.81 14.78 -9.28
C GLU A 94 -4.92 13.90 -8.64
N ALA A 95 -6.02 14.51 -8.19
CA ALA A 95 -7.18 13.78 -7.68
C ALA A 95 -7.78 12.84 -8.74
N HIS A 96 -7.91 13.33 -9.97
CA HIS A 96 -8.40 12.52 -11.09
C HIS A 96 -7.45 11.38 -11.44
N ALA A 97 -6.15 11.64 -11.49
CA ALA A 97 -5.14 10.62 -11.74
C ALA A 97 -5.19 9.50 -10.69
N LEU A 98 -5.29 9.84 -9.40
CA LEU A 98 -5.40 8.87 -8.31
C LEU A 98 -6.70 8.06 -8.39
N ARG A 99 -7.83 8.73 -8.64
CA ARG A 99 -9.13 8.05 -8.80
C ARG A 99 -9.12 7.06 -9.96
N ASP A 100 -8.59 7.48 -11.11
CA ASP A 100 -8.57 6.63 -12.30
C ASP A 100 -7.64 5.42 -12.10
N ALA A 101 -6.51 5.61 -11.42
CA ALA A 101 -5.64 4.51 -11.00
C ALA A 101 -6.31 3.55 -10.02
N LEU A 102 -7.08 4.06 -9.04
CA LEU A 102 -7.84 3.24 -8.09
C LEU A 102 -8.87 2.39 -8.84
N ALA A 103 -9.61 2.99 -9.78
CA ALA A 103 -10.59 2.28 -10.60
C ALA A 103 -9.95 1.17 -11.45
N LEU A 104 -8.76 1.42 -12.03
CA LEU A 104 -8.00 0.40 -12.77
C LEU A 104 -7.58 -0.78 -11.90
N CYS A 105 -7.36 -0.56 -10.60
CA CYS A 105 -7.02 -1.59 -9.63
C CYS A 105 -8.25 -2.27 -9.01
N GLY A 106 -9.46 -1.97 -9.49
CA GLY A 106 -10.70 -2.59 -9.00
C GLY A 106 -11.30 -1.92 -7.77
N CYS A 107 -10.75 -0.79 -7.32
CA CYS A 107 -11.37 0.04 -6.28
C CYS A 107 -12.52 0.85 -6.92
N THR A 108 -13.72 0.28 -6.92
CA THR A 108 -14.92 0.90 -7.52
C THR A 108 -15.83 1.57 -6.50
N GLY A 109 -15.52 1.48 -5.21
CA GLY A 109 -16.22 2.23 -4.17
C GLY A 109 -15.81 3.70 -4.23
N LEU A 110 -16.79 4.60 -4.21
CA LEU A 110 -16.52 5.98 -3.82
C LEU A 110 -16.22 5.98 -2.31
N PRO A 111 -15.21 6.72 -1.84
CA PRO A 111 -15.06 6.99 -0.42
C PRO A 111 -16.29 7.71 0.15
#